data_AF-A0A913XJB6-F1
#
_entry.id   AF-A0A913XJB6-F1
#
_cell.length_a   1.000
_cell.length_b   1.000
_cell.length_c   1.000
_cell.angle_alpha   90.00
_cell.angle_beta   90.00
_cell.angle_gamma   90.00
#
_symmetry.space_group_name_H-M   'P 1'
#
loop_
_entity.id
_entity.type
_entity.pdbx_description
1 polymer ?
#
loop_
_entity_poly.entity_id
_entity_poly.type
_entity_poly.pdbx_seq_one_letter_code
_entity_poly.pdbx_strand_id
1 'polypeptide(L)'
;MDPEDDPSTKSDGTACGGLRHELKECILKSDCVVKHGNHPTMCMKTDVEGVSDDCRKIQYAFFECKRSLLDFRTRFRGRKGY
;
A
#
# COMPACT_ATOMS: atom_id res chain seq x y z
N MET A 1 19.77 -20.44 -11.42
CA MET A 1 19.62 -19.52 -10.28
C MET A 1 19.52 -18.14 -10.89
N ASP A 2 18.30 -17.74 -11.22
CA ASP A 2 18.00 -16.44 -11.79
C ASP A 2 17.57 -15.50 -10.66
N PRO A 3 18.11 -14.28 -10.56
CA PRO A 3 17.83 -13.33 -9.48
C PRO A 3 16.47 -12.61 -9.62
N GLU A 4 15.46 -13.22 -10.26
CA GLU A 4 14.17 -12.59 -10.56
C GLU A 4 13.00 -13.14 -9.70
N ASP A 5 13.28 -13.99 -8.70
CA ASP A 5 12.30 -14.39 -7.68
C ASP A 5 12.40 -13.48 -6.45
N ASP A 6 12.17 -12.18 -6.66
CA ASP A 6 11.87 -11.25 -5.56
C ASP A 6 10.35 -11.04 -5.52
N PRO A 7 9.67 -11.33 -4.39
CA PRO A 7 8.21 -11.27 -4.30
C PRO A 7 7.60 -9.86 -4.45
N SER A 8 8.38 -8.80 -4.69
CA SER A 8 7.89 -7.42 -4.83
C SER A 8 7.23 -7.05 -6.18
N THR A 9 7.22 -7.93 -7.18
CA THR A 9 6.82 -7.57 -8.57
C THR A 9 5.44 -8.04 -9.01
N LYS A 10 4.43 -8.12 -8.11
CA LYS A 10 3.02 -8.17 -8.56
C LYS A 10 2.44 -6.76 -8.66
N SER A 11 3.10 -5.89 -9.42
CA SER A 11 2.52 -4.60 -9.77
C SER A 11 1.49 -4.81 -10.86
N ASP A 12 0.20 -4.79 -10.51
CA ASP A 12 -0.85 -4.46 -11.48
C ASP A 12 -0.36 -3.17 -12.16
N GLY A 13 -0.02 -3.18 -13.45
CA GLY A 13 0.73 -2.11 -14.18
C GLY A 13 0.16 -0.68 -14.11
N THR A 14 -0.91 -0.52 -13.34
CA THR A 14 -1.41 0.72 -12.76
C THR A 14 -0.39 1.45 -11.87
N ALA A 15 -0.48 2.77 -11.87
CA ALA A 15 0.32 3.61 -10.99
C ALA A 15 0.06 3.28 -9.50
N CYS A 16 1.13 3.21 -8.70
CA CYS A 16 1.08 2.79 -7.30
C CYS A 16 0.66 1.32 -7.07
N GLY A 17 0.73 0.47 -8.10
CA GLY A 17 0.34 -0.95 -8.02
C GLY A 17 1.12 -1.73 -6.97
N GLY A 18 2.44 -1.54 -6.88
CA GLY A 18 3.29 -2.20 -5.86
C GLY A 18 2.85 -1.85 -4.44
N LEU A 19 2.72 -0.55 -4.13
CA LEU A 19 2.18 -0.06 -2.86
C LEU A 19 0.80 -0.62 -2.52
N ARG A 20 -0.08 -0.76 -3.53
CA ARG A 20 -1.41 -1.32 -3.35
C ARG A 20 -1.34 -2.80 -2.96
N HIS A 21 -0.46 -3.56 -3.62
CA HIS A 21 -0.25 -4.98 -3.34
C HIS A 21 0.27 -5.16 -1.93
N GLU A 22 1.34 -4.46 -1.57
CA GLU A 22 1.97 -4.52 -0.26
C GLU A 22 1.00 -4.10 0.86
N LEU A 23 0.26 -3.01 0.67
CA LEU A 23 -0.75 -2.57 1.64
C LEU A 23 -1.83 -3.64 1.85
N LYS A 24 -2.29 -4.28 0.76
CA LYS A 24 -3.31 -5.33 0.82
C LYS A 24 -2.79 -6.53 1.61
N GLU A 25 -1.58 -6.99 1.32
CA GLU A 25 -0.97 -8.10 2.05
C GLU A 25 -0.76 -7.77 3.53
N CYS A 26 -0.31 -6.55 3.83
CA CYS A 26 -0.09 -6.09 5.19
C CYS A 26 -1.39 -6.07 6.00
N ILE A 27 -2.47 -5.49 5.44
CA ILE A 27 -3.78 -5.44 6.10
C ILE A 27 -4.35 -6.85 6.29
N LEU A 28 -4.22 -7.74 5.31
CA LEU A 28 -4.71 -9.13 5.42
C LEU A 28 -4.00 -9.92 6.53
N LYS A 29 -2.72 -9.65 6.76
CA LYS A 29 -1.93 -10.27 7.85
C LYS A 29 -2.13 -9.58 9.21
N SER A 30 -2.71 -8.38 9.23
CA SER A 30 -2.90 -7.60 10.45
C SER A 30 -3.94 -8.21 11.40
N ASP A 31 -3.79 -7.92 12.69
CA ASP A 31 -4.70 -8.37 13.74
C ASP A 31 -6.14 -7.88 13.51
N CYS A 32 -6.33 -6.73 12.87
CA CYS A 32 -7.64 -6.20 12.51
C CYS A 32 -8.46 -7.19 11.66
N VAL A 33 -7.82 -7.89 10.71
CA VAL A 33 -8.51 -8.90 9.89
C VAL A 33 -8.45 -10.27 10.56
N VAL A 34 -7.28 -10.67 11.06
CA VAL A 34 -7.04 -12.02 11.56
C VAL A 34 -7.72 -12.28 12.90
N LYS A 35 -7.62 -11.34 13.86
CA LYS A 35 -8.18 -11.50 15.22
C LYS A 35 -9.61 -10.97 15.31
N HIS A 36 -9.88 -9.81 14.73
CA HIS A 36 -11.18 -9.15 14.85
C HIS A 36 -12.16 -9.54 13.73
N GLY A 37 -11.71 -10.18 12.65
CA GLY A 37 -12.57 -10.58 11.53
C GLY A 37 -13.17 -9.39 10.77
N ASN A 38 -12.59 -8.19 10.92
CA ASN A 38 -13.08 -7.00 10.24
C ASN A 38 -12.79 -7.06 8.74
N HIS A 39 -13.65 -6.43 7.95
CA HIS A 39 -13.39 -6.29 6.53
C HIS A 39 -12.16 -5.40 6.29
N PRO A 40 -11.27 -5.72 5.32
CA PRO A 40 -10.05 -4.95 5.06
C PRO A 40 -10.28 -3.45 4.83
N THR A 41 -11.42 -3.07 4.26
CA THR A 41 -11.76 -1.64 4.07
C THR A 41 -12.07 -0.91 5.38
N MET A 42 -12.53 -1.60 6.42
CA MET A 42 -12.67 -1.03 7.76
C MET A 42 -11.30 -0.85 8.41
N CYS A 43 -10.40 -1.84 8.30
CA CYS A 43 -9.03 -1.75 8.85
C CYS A 43 -8.23 -0.57 8.27
N MET A 44 -8.53 -0.14 7.05
CA MET A 44 -7.90 1.03 6.45
C MET A 44 -8.33 2.37 7.10
N LYS A 45 -9.35 2.40 7.96
CA LYS A 45 -9.72 3.63 8.65
C LYS A 45 -8.80 3.90 9.85
N THR A 46 -8.66 5.18 10.20
CA THR A 46 -7.75 5.66 11.26
C THR A 46 -8.23 5.35 12.68
N ASP A 47 -9.52 5.09 12.85
CA ASP A 47 -10.21 4.80 14.11
C ASP A 47 -10.17 3.32 14.50
N VAL A 48 -9.60 2.45 13.67
CA VAL A 48 -9.60 1.00 13.89
C VAL A 48 -8.28 0.53 14.50
N GLU A 49 -8.39 -0.16 15.62
CA GLU A 49 -7.28 -0.82 16.32
C GLU A 49 -6.90 -2.16 15.65
N GLY A 50 -5.67 -2.64 15.90
CA GLY A 50 -5.19 -3.92 15.37
C GLY A 50 -4.52 -3.84 13.99
N VAL A 51 -4.29 -2.66 13.45
CA VAL A 51 -3.39 -2.45 12.30
C VAL A 51 -2.03 -2.01 12.81
N SER A 52 -0.97 -2.73 12.42
CA SER A 52 0.39 -2.41 12.85
C SER A 52 0.88 -1.09 12.25
N ASP A 53 1.82 -0.43 12.94
CA ASP A 53 2.43 0.82 12.50
C ASP A 53 3.11 0.69 11.12
N ASP A 54 3.66 -0.48 10.81
CA ASP A 54 4.28 -0.73 9.51
C ASP A 54 3.25 -0.72 8.38
N CYS A 55 2.06 -1.32 8.59
CA CYS A 55 0.98 -1.21 7.62
C CYS A 55 0.49 0.24 7.47
N ARG A 56 0.50 1.04 8.55
CA ARG A 56 0.17 2.48 8.48
C ARG A 56 1.19 3.28 7.68
N LYS A 57 2.49 2.94 7.75
CA LYS A 57 3.52 3.57 6.91
C LYS A 57 3.31 3.26 5.41
N ILE A 58 3.04 2.00 5.07
CA ILE A 58 2.74 1.60 3.68
C ILE A 58 1.46 2.29 3.21
N GLN A 59 0.45 2.40 4.07
CA GLN A 59 -0.79 3.12 3.78
C GLN A 59 -0.52 4.59 3.46
N TYR A 60 0.32 5.26 4.25
CA TYR A 60 0.73 6.63 4.01
C TYR A 60 1.44 6.77 2.66
N ALA A 61 2.41 5.91 2.36
CA ALA A 61 3.13 5.90 1.09
C ALA A 61 2.18 5.68 -0.10
N PHE A 62 1.20 4.77 0.02
CA PHE A 62 0.16 4.56 -0.99
C PHE A 62 -0.68 5.83 -1.24
N PHE A 63 -1.07 6.53 -0.17
CA PHE A 63 -1.80 7.79 -0.29
C PHE A 63 -0.97 8.90 -0.91
N GLU A 64 0.30 9.03 -0.54
CA GLU A 64 1.22 9.98 -1.17
C GLU A 64 1.40 9.69 -2.66
N CYS A 65 1.60 8.42 -3.02
CA CYS A 65 1.69 8.00 -4.41
C CYS A 65 0.42 8.39 -5.17
N LYS A 66 -0.77 8.06 -4.65
CA LYS A 66 -2.04 8.41 -5.28
C LYS A 66 -2.25 9.92 -5.39
N ARG A 67 -1.85 10.68 -4.37
CA ARG A 67 -1.90 12.15 -4.37
C ARG A 67 -0.97 12.74 -5.44
N SER A 68 0.21 12.15 -5.63
CA SER A 68 1.15 12.58 -6.66
C SER A 68 0.60 12.40 -8.08
N LEU A 69 -0.32 11.45 -8.31
CA LEU A 69 -0.97 11.24 -9.61
C LEU A 69 -1.89 12.40 -9.99
N LEU A 70 -2.48 13.07 -9.00
CA LEU A 70 -3.38 14.21 -9.18
C LEU A 70 -2.62 15.54 -9.20
N ASP A 71 -1.38 15.57 -8.71
CA ASP A 71 -0.58 16.78 -8.69
C ASP A 71 0.01 17.07 -10.08
N PHE A 72 -0.53 18.08 -10.77
CA PHE A 72 -0.03 18.48 -12.08
C PHE A 72 1.45 18.92 -12.08
N ARG A 73 2.03 19.28 -10.92
CA ARG A 73 3.46 19.64 -10.81
C ARG A 73 4.38 18.44 -11.00
N THR A 74 3.91 17.22 -10.73
CA THR A 74 4.69 15.98 -10.92
C THR A 74 4.77 15.57 -12.39
N ARG A 75 3.92 16.14 -13.27
CA ARG A 75 3.99 15.92 -14.72
C ARG A 75 5.31 16.40 -15.32
N PHE A 76 5.85 17.50 -14.81
CA PHE A 76 7.09 18.09 -15.31
C PHE A 76 8.34 17.56 -14.59
N ARG A 77 8.22 17.20 -13.30
CA ARG A 77 9.37 16.77 -12.47
C ARG A 77 9.55 15.25 -12.39
N GLY A 78 8.62 14.48 -12.96
CA GLY A 78 8.56 13.04 -12.75
C GLY A 78 7.89 12.68 -11.43
N ARG A 79 7.36 11.45 -11.36
CA ARG A 79 6.77 10.92 -10.13
C ARG A 79 7.86 10.57 -9.13
N LYS A 80 7.60 10.81 -7.84
CA LYS A 80 8.41 10.19 -6.76
C LYS A 80 8.21 8.68 -6.87
N GLY A 81 9.29 7.96 -7.17
CA GLY A 81 9.31 6.50 -7.16
C GLY A 81 9.05 5.98 -5.74
N TYR A 82 8.39 4.82 -5.69
CA TYR A 82 8.33 3.96 -4.52
C TYR A 82 9.22 2.76 -4.80
#